data_AF-A0A660PSJ1-F1
#
_entry.id   AF-A0A660PSJ1-F1
#
_cell.length_a   1.000
_cell.length_b   1.000
_cell.length_c   1.000
_cell.angle_alpha   90.00
_cell.angle_beta   90.00
_cell.angle_gamma   90.00
#
_symmetry.space_group_name_H-M   'P 1'
#
loop_
_entity.id
_entity.type
_entity.pdbx_description
1 polymer ?
#
loop_
_entity_poly.entity_id
_entity_poly.type
_entity_poly.pdbx_seq_one_letter_code
_entity_poly.pdbx_strand_id
1 'polypeptide(L)'
;MEKYWYKPFFIFLLIFAVAASLMAADRGLKVMSSSREDFHFVADIKADLSGLSRDVRADSSVSYYHTIQVCIPAGADVRLAFSRGRDVAPMISGSAGLVSRVSADQLVTISKPVTVRGRRLVAIRIHPVTSTGVFREVEVHLAFEAKQHSLPLTTANDPRFDRIFSSVIANYETARHWPVIARSYQKNQVSKQSENDLPNADQWYKIGVNRTGIVTVSGAQLEAAGVVLNDLISDSIRIFNAGGLPNPVENY
;
A
#
# COMPACT_ATOMS: atom_id res chain seq x y z
N MET A 1 17.93 -14.58 20.11
CA MET A 1 17.03 -13.62 20.80
C MET A 1 17.06 -12.32 19.99
N GLU A 2 16.35 -12.28 18.86
CA GLU A 2 16.35 -11.12 17.93
C GLU A 2 14.92 -10.57 17.76
N LYS A 3 14.81 -9.25 17.88
CA LYS A 3 13.59 -8.46 18.10
C LYS A 3 12.72 -8.33 16.84
N TYR A 4 11.44 -8.70 16.94
CA TYR A 4 10.40 -8.42 15.94
C TYR A 4 9.83 -7.00 16.07
N TRP A 5 10.68 -5.97 15.90
CA TRP A 5 10.30 -4.54 15.97
C TRP A 5 9.68 -3.97 14.66
N TYR A 6 9.51 -4.79 13.64
CA TYR A 6 9.27 -4.30 12.26
C TYR A 6 7.80 -4.03 11.90
N LYS A 7 6.81 -4.61 12.59
CA LYS A 7 5.39 -4.49 12.18
C LYS A 7 4.76 -3.11 12.39
N PRO A 8 4.90 -2.42 13.55
CA PRO A 8 4.37 -1.06 13.68
C PRO A 8 5.17 -0.08 12.82
N PHE A 9 6.47 -0.33 12.61
CA PHE A 9 7.30 0.44 11.68
C PHE A 9 6.78 0.33 10.25
N PHE A 10 6.35 -0.86 9.80
CA PHE A 10 5.83 -1.06 8.44
C PHE A 10 4.50 -0.33 8.18
N ILE A 11 3.59 -0.28 9.16
CA ILE A 11 2.33 0.47 9.04
C ILE A 11 2.60 1.98 9.04
N PHE A 12 3.50 2.45 9.91
CA PHE A 12 3.91 3.85 9.93
C PHE A 12 4.61 4.24 8.63
N LEU A 13 5.45 3.36 8.08
CA LEU A 13 6.16 3.57 6.81
C LEU A 13 5.21 3.52 5.61
N LEU A 14 4.15 2.70 5.65
CA LEU A 14 3.07 2.73 4.67
C LEU A 14 2.29 4.05 4.73
N ILE A 15 1.95 4.52 5.93
CA ILE A 15 1.26 5.82 6.12
C ILE A 15 2.17 6.97 5.68
N PHE A 16 3.47 6.91 5.98
CA PHE A 16 4.43 7.94 5.59
C PHE A 16 4.70 7.94 4.08
N ALA A 17 4.80 6.76 3.45
CA ALA A 17 4.90 6.64 2.00
C ALA A 17 3.64 7.19 1.29
N VAL A 18 2.46 6.96 1.86
CA VAL A 18 1.18 7.52 1.35
C VAL A 18 1.09 9.03 1.62
N ALA A 19 1.56 9.53 2.76
CA ALA A 19 1.58 10.95 3.09
C ALA A 19 2.56 11.75 2.22
N ALA A 20 3.73 11.18 1.90
CA ALA A 20 4.68 11.77 0.97
C ALA A 20 4.09 11.91 -0.45
N SER A 21 3.24 10.96 -0.88
CA SER A 21 2.50 11.09 -2.15
C SER A 21 1.36 12.11 -2.12
N LEU A 22 0.76 12.40 -0.95
CA LEU A 22 -0.39 13.32 -0.80
C LEU A 22 -0.02 14.81 -0.95
N MET A 23 1.22 15.19 -0.69
CA MET A 23 1.69 16.59 -0.85
C MET A 23 2.00 16.95 -2.31
N ALA A 24 2.05 15.96 -3.20
CA ALA A 24 2.12 16.15 -4.64
C ALA A 24 0.70 16.07 -5.24
N ALA A 25 -0.20 16.95 -4.79
CA ALA A 25 -1.49 17.12 -5.46
C ALA A 25 -1.22 17.42 -6.95
N ASP A 26 -1.65 16.47 -7.77
CA ASP A 26 -1.13 16.16 -9.09
C ASP A 26 -1.46 17.26 -10.12
N ARG A 27 -0.66 18.33 -10.14
CA ARG A 27 -0.77 19.43 -11.12
C ARG A 27 -0.23 19.06 -12.51
N GLY A 28 0.06 17.79 -12.79
CA GLY A 28 0.64 17.36 -14.05
C GLY A 28 -0.06 16.16 -14.71
N LEU A 29 -1.11 15.59 -14.12
CA LEU A 29 -1.77 14.43 -14.72
C LEU A 29 -3.06 14.80 -15.43
N LYS A 30 -3.08 14.58 -16.74
CA LYS A 30 -4.29 14.72 -17.56
C LYS A 30 -4.82 13.34 -17.92
N VAL A 31 -5.94 12.95 -17.30
CA VAL A 31 -6.66 11.72 -17.65
C VAL A 31 -7.40 11.92 -18.97
N MET A 32 -7.12 11.05 -19.95
CA MET A 32 -7.73 11.07 -21.28
C MET A 32 -8.93 10.12 -21.36
N SER A 33 -8.79 8.90 -20.82
CA SER A 33 -9.88 7.92 -20.66
C SER A 33 -9.66 7.07 -19.41
N SER A 34 -10.77 6.62 -18.83
CA SER A 34 -10.77 5.72 -17.67
C SER A 34 -12.02 4.86 -17.73
N SER A 35 -11.84 3.56 -17.93
CA SER A 35 -12.91 2.58 -18.09
C SER A 35 -12.56 1.30 -17.30
N ARG A 36 -13.42 0.28 -17.38
CA ARG A 36 -13.11 -1.05 -16.82
C ARG A 36 -12.10 -1.83 -17.66
N GLU A 37 -11.82 -1.40 -18.88
CA GLU A 37 -10.97 -2.11 -19.84
C GLU A 37 -9.65 -1.38 -20.07
N ASP A 38 -9.61 -0.07 -19.81
CA ASP A 38 -8.43 0.76 -20.08
C ASP A 38 -8.30 1.94 -19.12
N PHE A 39 -7.07 2.45 -19.03
CA PHE A 39 -6.77 3.73 -18.43
C PHE A 39 -5.69 4.46 -19.24
N HIS A 40 -6.02 5.64 -19.75
CA HIS A 40 -5.14 6.45 -20.58
C HIS A 40 -4.95 7.83 -19.96
N PHE A 41 -3.70 8.24 -19.82
CA PHE A 41 -3.34 9.55 -19.28
C PHE A 41 -2.07 10.10 -19.91
N VAL A 42 -1.88 11.41 -19.74
CA VAL A 42 -0.63 12.12 -20.03
C VAL A 42 -0.11 12.73 -18.74
N ALA A 43 1.16 12.49 -18.42
CA ALA A 43 1.84 13.05 -17.28
C ALA A 43 2.83 14.13 -17.72
N ASP A 44 2.67 15.34 -17.15
CA ASP A 44 3.55 16.48 -17.32
C ASP A 44 4.71 16.38 -16.33
N ILE A 45 5.92 16.38 -16.86
CA ILE A 45 7.17 16.22 -16.14
C ILE A 45 7.96 17.52 -16.26
N LYS A 46 8.40 18.02 -15.11
CA LYS A 46 9.25 19.22 -15.08
C LYS A 46 10.69 18.85 -15.44
N ALA A 47 11.27 19.59 -16.39
CA ALA A 47 12.64 19.38 -16.85
C ALA A 47 13.71 19.68 -15.77
N ASP A 48 13.34 20.39 -14.69
CA ASP A 48 14.20 20.64 -13.53
C ASP A 48 14.28 19.45 -12.57
N LEU A 49 13.65 18.32 -12.91
CA LEU A 49 13.56 17.07 -12.12
C LEU A 49 12.80 17.22 -10.80
N SER A 50 12.19 18.39 -10.53
CA SER A 50 11.40 18.59 -9.33
C SER A 50 10.15 17.70 -9.35
N GLY A 51 9.88 17.04 -8.22
CA GLY A 51 8.77 16.08 -8.09
C GLY A 51 9.09 14.67 -8.60
N LEU A 52 10.31 14.41 -9.09
CA LEU A 52 10.80 13.06 -9.36
C LEU A 52 11.44 12.46 -8.10
N SER A 53 11.15 11.19 -7.86
CA SER A 53 11.90 10.35 -6.92
C SER A 53 13.20 9.87 -7.57
N ARG A 54 14.18 9.52 -6.74
CA ARG A 54 15.49 9.04 -7.17
C ARG A 54 15.76 7.67 -6.57
N ASP A 55 16.18 6.73 -7.41
CA ASP A 55 16.71 5.42 -7.00
C ASP A 55 18.19 5.33 -7.39
N VAL A 56 18.99 4.68 -6.54
CA VAL A 56 20.42 4.43 -6.80
C VAL A 56 20.63 2.93 -6.82
N ARG A 57 21.03 2.40 -7.96
CA ARG A 57 21.22 0.97 -8.17
C ARG A 57 22.57 0.49 -7.65
N ALA A 58 22.72 -0.83 -7.59
CA ALA A 58 23.96 -1.49 -7.15
C ALA A 58 25.17 -1.14 -8.02
N ASP A 59 24.96 -0.86 -9.31
CA ASP A 59 25.99 -0.38 -10.25
C ASP A 59 26.29 1.12 -10.13
N SER A 60 25.74 1.79 -9.10
CA SER A 60 25.80 3.24 -8.88
C SER A 60 25.12 4.06 -9.98
N SER A 61 24.34 3.44 -10.87
CA SER A 61 23.47 4.16 -11.78
C SER A 61 22.31 4.81 -11.02
N VAL A 62 21.86 5.95 -11.52
CA VAL A 62 20.78 6.73 -10.92
C VAL A 62 19.58 6.68 -11.85
N SER A 63 18.42 6.31 -11.29
CA SER A 63 17.15 6.35 -12.00
C SER A 63 16.24 7.40 -11.35
N TYR A 64 15.65 8.26 -12.19
CA TYR A 64 14.65 9.23 -11.75
C TYR A 64 13.29 8.74 -12.19
N TYR A 65 12.32 8.78 -11.29
CA TYR A 65 10.98 8.28 -11.58
C TYR A 65 9.86 9.07 -10.91
N HIS A 66 8.72 9.11 -11.57
CA HIS A 66 7.46 9.60 -11.01
C HIS A 66 6.53 8.40 -10.79
N THR A 67 5.82 8.36 -9.67
CA THR A 67 4.92 7.22 -9.33
C THR A 67 3.48 7.66 -9.31
N ILE A 68 2.64 6.97 -10.07
CA ILE A 68 1.19 7.18 -10.13
C ILE A 68 0.50 5.91 -9.60
N GLN A 69 -0.45 6.08 -8.69
CA GLN A 69 -1.27 4.96 -8.22
C GLN A 69 -2.53 4.84 -9.06
N VAL A 70 -2.79 3.63 -9.57
CA VAL A 70 -3.95 3.34 -10.41
C VAL A 70 -4.72 2.18 -9.79
N CYS A 71 -6.03 2.34 -9.64
CA CYS A 71 -6.90 1.22 -9.29
C CYS A 71 -7.16 0.40 -10.55
N ILE A 72 -7.19 -0.92 -10.40
CA ILE A 72 -7.55 -1.86 -11.47
C ILE A 72 -8.81 -2.65 -11.07
N PRO A 73 -9.62 -3.13 -12.03
CA PRO A 73 -10.80 -3.94 -11.72
C PRO A 73 -10.43 -5.20 -10.92
N ALA A 74 -11.36 -5.65 -10.06
CA ALA A 74 -11.18 -6.90 -9.33
C ALA A 74 -11.00 -8.07 -10.31
N GLY A 75 -10.01 -8.92 -10.08
CA GLY A 75 -9.69 -10.04 -10.97
C GLY A 75 -9.02 -9.68 -12.31
N ALA A 76 -8.88 -8.39 -12.66
CA ALA A 76 -8.17 -8.00 -13.87
C ALA A 76 -6.65 -8.02 -13.67
N ASP A 77 -5.91 -8.41 -14.70
CA ASP A 77 -4.49 -8.11 -14.81
C ASP A 77 -4.31 -6.81 -15.60
N VAL A 78 -3.19 -6.14 -15.36
CA VAL A 78 -2.83 -4.91 -16.07
C VAL A 78 -1.65 -5.20 -16.98
N ARG A 79 -1.70 -4.65 -18.19
CA ARG A 79 -0.56 -4.59 -19.09
C ARG A 79 -0.40 -3.18 -19.65
N LEU A 80 0.85 -2.85 -19.97
CA LEU A 80 1.16 -1.63 -20.70
C LEU A 80 0.72 -1.83 -22.16
N ALA A 81 -0.27 -1.08 -22.63
CA ALA A 81 -0.67 -1.11 -24.02
C ALA A 81 0.32 -0.31 -24.88
N PHE A 82 0.65 0.91 -24.44
CA PHE A 82 1.77 1.69 -24.98
C PHE A 82 2.25 2.75 -24.00
N SER A 83 3.45 3.27 -24.25
CA SER A 83 4.00 4.46 -23.59
C SER A 83 4.79 5.29 -24.60
N ARG A 84 4.69 6.62 -24.52
CA ARG A 84 5.41 7.53 -25.41
C ARG A 84 5.85 8.79 -24.67
N GLY A 85 7.15 9.07 -24.70
CA GLY A 85 7.69 10.36 -24.27
C GLY A 85 7.60 11.40 -25.39
N ARG A 86 7.28 12.65 -25.05
CA ARG A 86 7.21 13.80 -25.95
C ARG A 86 7.94 15.00 -25.33
N ASP A 87 8.23 16.00 -26.17
CA ASP A 87 8.92 17.24 -25.82
C ASP A 87 10.20 17.02 -24.98
N VAL A 88 11.26 16.57 -25.64
CA VAL A 88 12.56 16.32 -24.98
C VAL A 88 13.22 17.66 -24.68
N ALA A 89 13.37 17.97 -23.40
CA ALA A 89 14.12 19.13 -22.94
C ALA A 89 15.55 18.72 -22.54
N PRO A 90 16.56 19.57 -22.79
CA PRO A 90 17.89 19.35 -22.22
C PRO A 90 17.80 19.39 -20.70
N MET A 91 18.53 18.51 -20.03
CA MET A 91 18.65 18.55 -18.57
C MET A 91 19.41 19.82 -18.18
N ILE A 92 18.83 20.64 -17.29
CA ILE A 92 19.44 21.91 -16.87
C ILE A 92 20.73 21.63 -16.09
N SER A 93 21.86 22.12 -16.59
CA SER A 93 23.26 21.73 -16.29
C SER A 93 23.78 21.80 -14.84
N GLY A 94 22.94 22.00 -13.82
CA GLY A 94 23.36 21.89 -12.41
C GLY A 94 23.69 20.45 -11.97
N SER A 95 23.31 19.46 -12.78
CA SER A 95 23.43 18.02 -12.52
C SER A 95 24.29 17.28 -13.55
N ALA A 96 25.13 17.99 -14.32
CA ALA A 96 25.87 17.41 -15.46
C ALA A 96 26.70 16.16 -15.13
N GLY A 97 27.25 16.05 -13.91
CA GLY A 97 27.98 14.84 -13.46
C GLY A 97 27.11 13.59 -13.22
N LEU A 98 25.79 13.74 -13.15
CA LEU A 98 24.84 12.64 -12.97
C LEU A 98 24.41 12.00 -14.31
N VAL A 99 24.58 12.70 -15.43
CA VAL A 99 24.10 12.26 -16.75
C VAL A 99 24.82 10.99 -17.22
N SER A 100 26.11 10.85 -16.92
CA SER A 100 26.90 9.67 -17.31
C SER A 100 26.49 8.38 -16.59
N ARG A 101 25.59 8.45 -15.60
CA ARG A 101 25.14 7.31 -14.79
C ARG A 101 23.64 7.05 -14.89
N VAL A 102 22.95 7.68 -15.85
CA VAL A 102 21.52 7.41 -16.05
C VAL A 102 21.37 6.05 -16.73
N SER A 103 20.66 5.13 -16.06
CA SER A 103 20.34 3.83 -16.63
C SER A 103 19.30 3.97 -17.75
N ALA A 104 19.45 3.20 -18.83
CA ALA A 104 18.46 3.06 -19.88
C ALA A 104 17.28 2.19 -19.37
N ASP A 105 16.42 2.81 -18.57
CA ASP A 105 15.22 2.16 -18.05
C ASP A 105 14.10 2.17 -19.09
N GLN A 106 13.23 1.17 -19.02
CA GLN A 106 11.95 1.24 -19.72
C GLN A 106 11.21 2.50 -19.25
N LEU A 107 10.67 3.27 -20.20
CA LEU A 107 9.97 4.54 -19.92
C LEU A 107 8.88 4.38 -18.86
N VAL A 108 8.22 3.23 -18.82
CA VAL A 108 7.19 2.91 -17.83
C VAL A 108 7.42 1.50 -17.29
N THR A 109 7.33 1.36 -15.96
CA THR A 109 7.28 0.06 -15.29
C THR A 109 6.02 -0.03 -14.42
N ILE A 110 5.46 -1.24 -14.31
CA ILE A 110 4.21 -1.50 -13.59
C ILE A 110 4.51 -2.45 -12.43
N SER A 111 4.10 -2.08 -11.21
CA SER A 111 4.26 -2.94 -10.05
C SER A 111 3.34 -4.16 -10.09
N LYS A 112 3.64 -5.16 -9.27
CA LYS A 112 2.66 -6.21 -8.95
C LYS A 112 1.40 -5.59 -8.31
N PRO A 113 0.20 -6.08 -8.62
CA PRO A 113 -1.02 -5.62 -7.97
C PRO A 113 -1.04 -5.89 -6.46
N VAL A 114 -1.51 -4.92 -5.69
CA VAL A 114 -1.69 -5.01 -4.24
C VAL A 114 -3.15 -4.73 -3.89
N THR A 115 -3.71 -5.49 -2.96
CA THR A 115 -5.09 -5.27 -2.50
C THR A 115 -5.11 -4.39 -1.25
N VAL A 116 -5.74 -3.23 -1.35
CA VAL A 116 -5.96 -2.31 -0.23
C VAL A 116 -7.46 -2.14 -0.03
N ARG A 117 -7.95 -2.53 1.15
CA ARG A 117 -9.37 -2.36 1.52
C ARG A 117 -10.38 -3.06 0.59
N GLY A 118 -9.94 -4.02 -0.22
CA GLY A 118 -10.75 -4.73 -1.23
C GLY A 118 -10.59 -4.19 -2.66
N ARG A 119 -9.89 -3.06 -2.83
CA ARG A 119 -9.53 -2.49 -4.14
C ARG A 119 -8.15 -3.00 -4.55
N ARG A 120 -7.97 -3.36 -5.82
CA ARG A 120 -6.66 -3.72 -6.37
C ARG A 120 -5.99 -2.49 -6.94
N LEU A 121 -4.76 -2.23 -6.52
CA LEU A 121 -3.98 -1.07 -6.92
C LEU A 121 -2.67 -1.53 -7.58
N VAL A 122 -2.18 -0.75 -8.53
CA VAL A 122 -0.84 -0.87 -9.10
C VAL A 122 -0.16 0.48 -9.08
N ALA A 123 1.15 0.46 -8.88
CA ALA A 123 2.00 1.64 -9.00
C ALA A 123 2.62 1.65 -10.40
N ILE A 124 2.38 2.74 -11.13
CA ILE A 124 2.99 3.01 -12.43
C ILE A 124 4.18 3.93 -12.18
N ARG A 125 5.40 3.45 -12.48
CA ARG A 125 6.61 4.26 -12.41
C ARG A 125 6.99 4.72 -13.80
N ILE A 126 7.03 6.04 -13.99
CA ILE A 126 7.46 6.68 -15.22
C ILE A 126 8.91 7.11 -15.03
N HIS A 127 9.78 6.73 -15.96
CA HIS A 127 11.21 7.06 -15.98
C HIS A 127 11.50 8.07 -17.11
N PRO A 128 11.21 9.37 -16.91
CA PRO A 128 11.22 10.35 -18.01
C PRO A 128 12.62 10.83 -18.40
N VAL A 129 13.64 10.49 -17.62
CA VAL A 129 15.02 10.93 -17.83
C VAL A 129 15.76 9.93 -18.71
N THR A 130 16.34 10.42 -19.80
CA THR A 130 17.17 9.65 -20.72
C THR A 130 18.61 10.18 -20.72
N SER A 131 19.50 9.51 -21.45
CA SER A 131 20.86 10.02 -21.69
C SER A 131 20.89 11.32 -22.49
N THR A 132 19.82 11.65 -23.21
CA THR A 132 19.75 12.82 -24.11
C THR A 132 18.95 13.99 -23.52
N GLY A 133 18.16 13.77 -22.47
CA GLY A 133 17.34 14.82 -21.87
C GLY A 133 16.25 14.29 -20.95
N VAL A 134 15.21 15.09 -20.76
CA VAL A 134 14.03 14.76 -19.97
C VAL A 134 12.80 14.92 -20.85
N PHE A 135 11.98 13.88 -20.97
CA PHE A 135 10.66 14.00 -21.58
C PHE A 135 9.79 14.87 -20.69
N ARG A 136 9.23 15.97 -21.23
CA ARG A 136 8.31 16.84 -20.49
C ARG A 136 6.89 16.33 -20.47
N GLU A 137 6.52 15.46 -21.41
CA GLU A 137 5.23 14.81 -21.43
C GLU A 137 5.44 13.31 -21.62
N VAL A 138 4.74 12.50 -20.83
CA VAL A 138 4.71 11.05 -21.01
C VAL A 138 3.27 10.58 -21.11
N GLU A 139 2.91 10.09 -22.29
CA GLU A 139 1.62 9.47 -22.57
C GLU A 139 1.69 7.98 -22.24
N VAL A 140 0.71 7.50 -21.47
CA VAL A 140 0.66 6.11 -21.00
C VAL A 140 -0.75 5.56 -21.18
N HIS A 141 -0.83 4.39 -21.80
CA HIS A 141 -2.08 3.65 -21.95
C HIS A 141 -1.95 2.27 -21.34
N LEU A 142 -2.80 1.97 -20.37
CA LEU A 142 -2.92 0.68 -19.71
C LEU A 142 -4.15 -0.05 -20.23
N ALA A 143 -4.01 -1.35 -20.47
CA ALA A 143 -5.14 -2.24 -20.73
C ALA A 143 -5.37 -3.17 -19.53
N PHE A 144 -6.64 -3.38 -19.19
CA PHE A 144 -7.10 -4.25 -18.11
C PHE A 144 -7.72 -5.51 -18.70
N GLU A 145 -7.09 -6.65 -18.45
CA GLU A 145 -7.55 -7.94 -18.96
C GLU A 145 -8.26 -8.69 -17.84
N ALA A 146 -9.58 -8.82 -17.96
CA ALA A 146 -10.37 -9.55 -16.99
C ALA A 146 -9.99 -11.04 -17.03
N LYS A 147 -9.43 -11.55 -15.92
CA LYS A 147 -9.39 -13.00 -15.73
C LYS A 147 -10.75 -13.46 -15.20
N GLN A 148 -11.26 -14.55 -15.75
CA GLN A 148 -12.44 -15.24 -15.23
C GLN A 148 -12.11 -15.87 -13.87
N HIS A 149 -12.02 -15.04 -12.83
CA HIS A 149 -11.92 -15.50 -11.46
C HIS A 149 -13.21 -15.10 -10.74
N SER A 150 -13.92 -16.10 -10.24
CA SER A 150 -15.12 -15.97 -9.42
C SER A 150 -14.74 -15.46 -8.01
N LEU A 151 -14.22 -14.25 -7.92
CA LEU A 151 -14.03 -13.59 -6.64
C LEU A 151 -15.40 -13.08 -6.16
N PRO A 152 -15.73 -13.22 -4.87
CA PRO A 152 -16.93 -12.60 -4.33
C PRO A 152 -16.76 -11.08 -4.41
N LEU A 153 -17.68 -10.43 -5.13
CA LEU A 153 -17.65 -8.98 -5.33
C LEU A 153 -18.72 -8.32 -4.47
N THR A 154 -18.41 -7.16 -3.91
CA THR A 154 -19.36 -6.34 -3.15
C THR A 154 -19.16 -4.86 -3.45
N THR A 155 -20.07 -4.02 -2.98
CA THR A 155 -19.93 -2.56 -3.02
C THR A 155 -19.26 -2.09 -1.74
N ALA A 156 -18.11 -1.41 -1.86
CA ALA A 156 -17.49 -0.76 -0.71
C ALA A 156 -18.17 0.59 -0.47
N ASN A 157 -18.64 0.81 0.77
CA ASN A 157 -18.99 2.13 1.27
C ASN A 157 -18.06 2.46 2.44
N ASP A 158 -16.99 3.22 2.19
CA ASP A 158 -16.05 3.69 3.22
C ASP A 158 -15.74 5.18 3.00
N PRO A 159 -16.61 6.09 3.48
CA PRO A 159 -16.49 7.53 3.20
C PRO A 159 -15.17 8.16 3.69
N ARG A 160 -14.54 7.56 4.69
CA ARG A 160 -13.25 8.05 5.22
C ARG A 160 -12.12 7.77 4.24
N PHE A 161 -12.10 6.58 3.67
CA PHE A 161 -11.09 6.19 2.69
C PHE A 161 -11.35 6.78 1.31
N ASP A 162 -12.60 7.10 0.97
CA ASP A 162 -12.93 7.77 -0.29
C ASP A 162 -12.13 9.07 -0.48
N ARG A 163 -11.98 9.88 0.57
CA ARG A 163 -11.18 11.12 0.51
C ARG A 163 -9.69 10.87 0.29
N ILE A 164 -9.16 9.81 0.89
CA ILE A 164 -7.74 9.44 0.74
C ILE A 164 -7.51 8.91 -0.67
N PHE A 165 -8.38 8.03 -1.14
CA PHE A 165 -8.25 7.46 -2.48
C PHE A 165 -8.49 8.49 -3.58
N SER A 166 -9.43 9.43 -3.41
CA SER A 166 -9.66 10.49 -4.39
C SER A 166 -8.47 11.44 -4.56
N SER A 167 -7.55 11.50 -3.58
CA SER A 167 -6.36 12.35 -3.64
C SER A 167 -5.08 11.60 -4.06
N VAL A 168 -5.08 10.26 -4.01
CA VAL A 168 -3.89 9.44 -4.27
C VAL A 168 -4.01 8.63 -5.56
N ILE A 169 -5.22 8.16 -5.89
CA ILE A 169 -5.45 7.26 -7.03
C ILE A 169 -5.93 8.08 -8.23
N ALA A 170 -5.16 8.04 -9.31
CA ALA A 170 -5.38 8.83 -10.51
C ALA A 170 -6.76 8.61 -11.16
N ASN A 171 -7.27 7.37 -11.14
CA ASN A 171 -8.53 7.01 -11.76
C ASN A 171 -9.68 6.79 -10.76
N TYR A 172 -9.57 7.36 -9.55
CA TYR A 172 -10.51 7.03 -8.47
C TYR A 172 -11.97 7.38 -8.78
N GLU A 173 -12.21 8.49 -9.49
CA GLU A 173 -13.58 8.91 -9.83
C GLU A 173 -14.35 7.85 -10.62
N THR A 174 -13.67 7.14 -11.53
CA THR A 174 -14.26 5.97 -12.20
C THR A 174 -14.21 4.74 -11.30
N ALA A 175 -13.06 4.48 -10.68
CA ALA A 175 -12.80 3.24 -9.96
C ALA A 175 -13.62 3.06 -8.69
N ARG A 176 -14.10 4.16 -8.07
CA ARG A 176 -14.95 4.09 -6.87
C ARG A 176 -16.23 3.28 -7.10
N HIS A 177 -16.74 3.25 -8.33
CA HIS A 177 -17.93 2.52 -8.77
C HIS A 177 -17.65 1.07 -9.15
N TRP A 178 -16.39 0.64 -9.17
CA TRP A 178 -16.06 -0.75 -9.47
C TRP A 178 -16.36 -1.65 -8.28
N PRO A 179 -16.81 -2.90 -8.54
CA PRO A 179 -16.97 -3.86 -7.48
C PRO A 179 -15.63 -4.09 -6.77
N VAL A 180 -15.67 -4.14 -5.45
CA VAL A 180 -14.50 -4.48 -4.65
C VAL A 180 -14.52 -5.96 -4.33
N ILE A 181 -13.34 -6.53 -4.11
CA ILE A 181 -13.22 -7.87 -3.56
C ILE A 181 -13.85 -7.81 -2.18
N ALA A 182 -14.92 -8.59 -2.00
CA ALA A 182 -15.54 -8.75 -0.70
C ALA A 182 -14.44 -9.17 0.24
N ARG A 183 -14.25 -8.38 1.30
CA ARG A 183 -13.58 -8.94 2.46
C ARG A 183 -14.51 -10.06 2.85
N SER A 184 -14.07 -11.29 2.69
CA SER A 184 -14.42 -12.32 3.63
C SER A 184 -13.98 -11.74 4.98
N TYR A 185 -14.85 -10.92 5.57
CA TYR A 185 -15.02 -10.94 7.00
C TYR A 185 -15.23 -12.42 7.22
N GLN A 186 -14.20 -13.13 7.64
CA GLN A 186 -14.35 -14.34 8.41
C GLN A 186 -15.03 -13.90 9.71
N LYS A 187 -16.26 -13.41 9.59
CA LYS A 187 -17.25 -13.33 10.63
C LYS A 187 -17.65 -14.80 10.76
N ASN A 188 -16.94 -15.50 11.64
CA ASN A 188 -17.28 -16.84 12.11
C ASN A 188 -17.09 -18.00 11.11
N GLN A 189 -15.84 -18.21 10.67
CA GLN A 189 -15.32 -19.58 10.49
C GLN A 189 -13.95 -19.74 11.16
N VAL A 190 -13.85 -19.26 12.41
CA VAL A 190 -13.13 -20.00 13.46
C VAL A 190 -14.08 -21.08 14.01
N SER A 191 -14.82 -21.74 13.12
CA SER A 191 -15.52 -22.97 13.41
C SER A 191 -14.73 -24.08 12.72
N LYS A 192 -13.88 -24.74 13.53
CA LYS A 192 -13.40 -26.12 13.35
C LYS A 192 -12.15 -26.45 12.52
N GLN A 193 -11.33 -25.50 12.05
CA GLN A 193 -10.11 -25.91 11.30
C GLN A 193 -8.78 -25.26 11.67
N SER A 194 -8.73 -24.42 12.71
CA SER A 194 -7.47 -24.05 13.38
C SER A 194 -7.61 -24.14 14.90
N GLU A 195 -8.19 -25.23 15.38
CA GLU A 195 -8.27 -25.60 16.80
C GLU A 195 -6.87 -25.91 17.42
N ASN A 196 -5.76 -25.59 16.73
CA ASN A 196 -4.41 -25.96 17.19
C ASN A 196 -3.38 -24.82 17.30
N ASP A 197 -3.68 -23.56 16.92
CA ASP A 197 -2.67 -22.48 16.99
C ASP A 197 -3.08 -21.25 17.85
N LEU A 198 -4.33 -21.18 18.29
CA LEU A 198 -4.65 -20.45 19.52
C LEU A 198 -4.51 -21.49 20.63
N PRO A 199 -3.51 -21.40 21.52
CA PRO A 199 -3.35 -22.39 22.58
C PRO A 199 -4.66 -22.46 23.37
N ASN A 200 -5.06 -23.69 23.72
CA ASN A 200 -6.22 -24.06 24.54
C ASN A 200 -6.29 -23.22 25.83
N ALA A 201 -6.76 -21.98 25.73
CA ALA A 201 -7.12 -21.16 26.85
C ALA A 201 -8.60 -21.41 27.10
N ASP A 202 -8.91 -22.03 28.24
CA ASP A 202 -10.28 -22.37 28.63
C ASP A 202 -11.16 -21.11 28.73
N GLN A 203 -10.56 -19.95 29.02
CA GLN A 203 -11.26 -18.70 29.26
C GLN A 203 -10.54 -17.49 28.65
N TRP A 204 -11.33 -16.55 28.12
CA TRP A 204 -10.85 -15.34 27.45
C TRP A 204 -11.40 -14.09 28.12
N TYR A 205 -10.52 -13.13 28.37
CA TYR A 205 -10.86 -11.87 29.04
C TYR A 205 -10.43 -10.68 28.18
N LYS A 206 -11.31 -9.67 28.08
CA LYS A 206 -11.02 -8.44 27.33
C LYS A 206 -10.83 -7.27 28.29
N ILE A 207 -9.61 -6.76 28.34
CA ILE A 207 -9.23 -5.62 29.20
C ILE A 207 -9.15 -4.36 28.33
N GLY A 208 -9.95 -3.36 28.67
CA GLY A 208 -9.91 -2.05 28.01
C GLY A 208 -8.69 -1.26 28.46
N VAL A 209 -7.86 -0.81 27.51
CA VAL A 209 -6.72 0.08 27.78
C VAL A 209 -7.00 1.45 27.17
N ASN A 210 -6.77 2.52 27.93
CA ASN A 210 -7.08 3.90 27.53
C ASN A 210 -5.83 4.76 27.27
N ARG A 211 -4.64 4.15 27.30
CA ARG A 211 -3.36 4.83 27.09
C ARG A 211 -2.47 4.04 26.13
N THR A 212 -1.60 4.75 25.42
CA THR A 212 -0.56 4.17 24.57
C THR A 212 0.73 3.95 25.38
N GLY A 213 1.55 2.97 24.98
CA GLY A 213 2.84 2.66 25.63
C GLY A 213 2.77 1.43 26.54
N ILE A 214 3.59 1.43 27.61
CA ILE A 214 3.63 0.34 28.59
C ILE A 214 2.36 0.41 29.45
N VAL A 215 1.56 -0.65 29.40
CA VAL A 215 0.35 -0.77 30.20
C VAL A 215 0.56 -1.86 31.24
N THR A 216 0.59 -1.46 32.50
CA THR A 216 0.46 -2.41 33.62
C THR A 216 -1.00 -2.84 33.74
N VAL A 217 -1.23 -4.15 33.72
CA VAL A 217 -2.52 -4.77 34.05
C VAL A 217 -2.46 -5.20 35.51
N SER A 218 -3.32 -4.64 36.37
CA SER A 218 -3.35 -4.99 37.80
C SER A 218 -4.30 -6.15 38.09
N GLY A 219 -4.12 -6.81 39.24
CA GLY A 219 -5.05 -7.84 39.72
C GLY A 219 -6.50 -7.33 39.78
N ALA A 220 -6.72 -6.11 40.26
CA ALA A 220 -8.05 -5.50 40.28
C ALA A 220 -8.70 -5.36 38.89
N GLN A 221 -7.90 -5.13 37.83
CA GLN A 221 -8.42 -5.09 36.46
C GLN A 221 -8.76 -6.49 35.93
N LEU A 222 -8.03 -7.52 36.36
CA LEU A 222 -8.34 -8.92 36.05
C LEU A 222 -9.61 -9.37 36.78
N GLU A 223 -9.76 -9.06 38.07
CA GLU A 223 -10.99 -9.33 38.84
C GLU A 223 -12.20 -8.61 38.25
N ALA A 224 -12.04 -7.34 37.86
CA ALA A 224 -13.09 -6.58 37.19
C ALA A 224 -13.49 -7.19 35.83
N ALA A 225 -12.59 -7.93 35.18
CA ALA A 225 -12.88 -8.69 33.97
C ALA A 225 -13.50 -10.07 34.25
N GLY A 226 -13.58 -10.50 35.51
CA GLY A 226 -14.15 -11.78 35.93
C GLY A 226 -13.12 -12.90 36.14
N VAL A 227 -11.84 -12.57 36.30
CA VAL A 227 -10.79 -13.54 36.64
C VAL A 227 -10.76 -13.77 38.15
N VAL A 228 -10.76 -15.03 38.60
CA VAL A 228 -10.55 -15.38 40.01
C VAL A 228 -9.04 -15.45 40.27
N LEU A 229 -8.51 -14.58 41.14
CA LEU A 229 -7.06 -14.48 41.34
C LEU A 229 -6.45 -15.54 42.27
N ASN A 230 -7.26 -16.19 43.10
CA ASN A 230 -6.76 -17.07 44.17
C ASN A 230 -5.90 -18.24 43.67
N ASP A 231 -6.10 -18.67 42.42
CA ASP A 231 -5.39 -19.79 41.79
C ASP A 231 -4.64 -19.37 40.50
N LEU A 232 -4.48 -18.06 40.26
CA LEU A 232 -3.89 -17.56 39.03
C LEU A 232 -2.36 -17.61 39.09
N ILE A 233 -1.76 -18.49 38.30
CA ILE A 233 -0.30 -18.57 38.13
C ILE A 233 0.11 -17.58 37.03
N SER A 234 1.14 -16.77 37.23
CA SER A 234 1.59 -15.77 36.23
C SER A 234 1.83 -16.40 34.84
N ASP A 235 2.45 -17.58 34.84
CA ASP A 235 2.80 -18.36 33.65
C ASP A 235 1.57 -18.95 32.93
N SER A 236 0.40 -18.97 33.57
CA SER A 236 -0.86 -19.43 32.95
C SER A 236 -1.57 -18.32 32.18
N ILE A 237 -1.13 -17.06 32.30
CA ILE A 237 -1.69 -15.93 31.57
C ILE A 237 -1.02 -15.87 30.19
N ARG A 238 -1.80 -15.72 29.12
CA ARG A 238 -1.27 -15.44 27.79
C ARG A 238 -1.87 -14.15 27.26
N ILE A 239 -1.00 -13.26 26.79
CA ILE A 239 -1.42 -11.97 26.23
C ILE A 239 -1.43 -12.08 24.71
N PHE A 240 -2.55 -11.69 24.10
CA PHE A 240 -2.72 -11.66 22.65
C PHE A 240 -2.91 -10.21 22.20
N ASN A 241 -2.35 -9.88 21.03
CA ASN A 241 -2.55 -8.55 20.44
C ASN A 241 -3.75 -8.54 19.47
N ALA A 242 -4.12 -7.34 19.02
CA ALA A 242 -5.19 -7.15 18.03
C ALA A 242 -4.86 -7.92 16.74
N GLY A 243 -5.48 -9.08 16.57
CA GLY A 243 -5.18 -10.04 15.50
C GLY A 243 -5.10 -11.50 15.96
N GLY A 244 -5.14 -11.78 17.27
CA GLY A 244 -5.13 -13.14 17.81
C GLY A 244 -3.75 -13.79 17.82
N LEU A 245 -2.69 -13.03 17.57
CA LEU A 245 -1.32 -13.55 17.64
C LEU A 245 -0.82 -13.46 19.09
N PRO A 246 -0.25 -14.54 19.64
CA PRO A 246 0.35 -14.51 20.97
C PRO A 246 1.48 -13.49 21.01
N ASN A 247 1.58 -12.76 22.13
CA ASN A 247 2.70 -11.87 22.38
C ASN A 247 3.99 -12.72 22.45
N PRO A 248 5.06 -12.39 21.69
CA PRO A 248 6.29 -13.20 21.65
C PRO A 248 7.12 -13.17 22.94
N VAL A 249 6.66 -12.48 23.98
CA VAL A 249 7.34 -12.37 25.27
C VAL A 249 6.55 -13.21 26.27
N GLU A 250 7.21 -14.22 26.84
CA GLU A 250 6.67 -15.00 27.97
C GLU A 250 6.52 -14.09 29.19
N ASN A 251 5.47 -14.32 29.98
CA ASN A 251 5.32 -13.62 31.26
C ASN A 251 6.39 -14.18 32.20
N TYR A 252 7.26 -13.31 32.73
CA TYR A 252 8.19 -13.62 33.81
C TYR A 252 7.76 -12.88 35.07
#